data_AF-A0A259D8G1-F1
#
_entry.id   AF-A0A259D8G1-F1
#
_cell.length_a   1.000
_cell.length_b   1.000
_cell.length_c   1.000
_cell.angle_alpha   90.00
_cell.angle_beta   90.00
_cell.angle_gamma   90.00
#
_symmetry.space_group_name_H-M   'P 1'
#
loop_
_entity.id
_entity.type
_entity.pdbx_description
1 polymer ?
#
loop_
_entity_poly.entity_id
_entity_poly.type
_entity_poly.pdbx_seq_one_letter_code
_entity_poly.pdbx_strand_id
1 'polypeptide(L)'
;MDYEQLPKWFGGGVAPDSVSSFQFKTAELNQVTPRQRAIYRALMCLVMSNGARDFHSNQSMTAALMRANEVDDHHLFPLAFLKESDRRNPKAEFDNVLNRTLIDAKTNKSIGANSPAIYLAPIDEMQGRSQVDAILASHGIEGQTRDALRAAEYRSFLENRRAWFEARIAQATSLPGQPSVEAA
;
A
#
# COMPACT_ATOMS: atom_id res chain seq x y z
N MET A 1 -4.58 -15.23 25.90
CA MET A 1 -4.29 -14.60 24.59
C MET A 1 -5.61 -14.35 23.88
N ASP A 2 -5.77 -13.22 23.16
CA ASP A 2 -7.03 -12.85 22.47
C ASP A 2 -7.68 -13.96 21.65
N TYR A 3 -6.88 -14.91 21.13
CA TYR A 3 -7.37 -16.07 20.40
C TYR A 3 -8.49 -16.84 21.12
N GLU A 4 -8.40 -17.02 22.44
CA GLU A 4 -9.42 -17.73 23.23
C GLU A 4 -10.73 -16.94 23.34
N GLN A 5 -10.69 -15.63 23.11
CA GLN A 5 -11.84 -14.74 23.15
C GLN A 5 -12.57 -14.67 21.79
N LEU A 6 -11.89 -15.04 20.69
CA LEU A 6 -12.47 -14.99 19.34
C LEU A 6 -13.76 -15.82 19.18
N PRO A 7 -13.85 -17.09 19.63
CA PRO A 7 -15.09 -17.86 19.47
C PRO A 7 -16.28 -17.24 20.20
N LYS A 8 -16.04 -16.67 21.39
CA LYS A 8 -17.09 -15.99 22.17
C LYS A 8 -17.55 -14.72 21.47
N TRP A 9 -16.62 -13.92 20.96
CA TRP A 9 -16.95 -12.71 20.22
C TRP A 9 -17.74 -13.01 18.94
N PHE A 10 -17.29 -13.99 18.15
CA PHE A 10 -18.03 -14.42 16.94
C PHE A 10 -19.40 -15.03 17.24
N GLY A 11 -19.61 -15.55 18.46
CA GLY A 11 -20.92 -15.96 18.98
C GLY A 11 -21.81 -14.82 19.48
N GLY A 12 -21.43 -13.55 19.29
CA GLY A 12 -22.16 -12.37 19.75
C GLY A 12 -21.75 -11.85 21.13
N GLY A 13 -20.65 -12.37 21.70
CA GLY A 13 -20.06 -11.88 22.94
C GLY A 13 -19.29 -10.57 22.79
N VAL A 14 -18.59 -10.17 23.84
CA VAL A 14 -17.78 -8.94 23.85
C VAL A 14 -16.55 -9.09 22.95
N ALA A 15 -16.20 -8.02 22.24
CA ALA A 15 -14.98 -7.98 21.43
C ALA A 15 -13.72 -8.09 22.30
N PRO A 16 -12.67 -8.80 21.85
CA PRO A 16 -11.43 -8.92 22.60
C PRO A 16 -10.80 -7.56 22.88
N ASP A 17 -10.00 -7.45 23.94
CA ASP A 17 -9.39 -6.18 24.33
C ASP A 17 -8.55 -5.59 23.18
N SER A 18 -7.86 -6.44 22.40
CA SER A 18 -7.08 -5.98 21.24
C SER A 18 -7.91 -5.33 20.13
N VAL A 19 -9.21 -5.61 20.09
CA VAL A 19 -10.15 -5.02 19.12
C VAL A 19 -10.79 -3.78 19.73
N SER A 20 -11.32 -3.90 20.96
CA SER A 20 -12.04 -2.84 21.66
C SER A 20 -11.16 -1.62 21.97
N SER A 21 -9.88 -1.84 22.25
CA SER A 21 -8.89 -0.79 22.55
C SER A 21 -7.99 -0.44 21.37
N PHE A 22 -8.27 -0.97 20.17
CA PHE A 22 -7.42 -0.77 19.01
C PHE A 22 -7.34 0.72 18.65
N GLN A 23 -6.12 1.25 18.63
CA GLN A 23 -5.83 2.57 18.10
C GLN A 23 -4.67 2.45 17.13
N PHE A 24 -4.84 3.01 15.93
CA PHE A 24 -3.76 3.06 14.96
C PHE A 24 -3.07 4.43 14.98
N LYS A 25 -1.78 4.44 15.28
CA LYS A 25 -0.95 5.66 15.23
C LYS A 25 -0.43 5.84 13.82
N THR A 26 -1.12 6.66 13.02
CA THR A 26 -0.80 6.85 11.60
C THR A 26 0.59 7.42 11.32
N ALA A 27 1.16 8.15 12.28
CA ALA A 27 2.53 8.65 12.24
C ALA A 27 3.58 7.54 12.07
N GLU A 28 3.25 6.28 12.42
CA GLU A 28 4.16 5.14 12.34
C GLU A 28 4.24 4.52 10.94
N LEU A 29 3.37 4.91 9.99
CA LEU A 29 3.36 4.32 8.64
C LEU A 29 4.70 4.43 7.90
N ASN A 30 5.50 5.47 8.19
CA ASN A 30 6.85 5.61 7.62
C ASN A 30 7.87 4.59 8.12
N GLN A 31 7.56 3.93 9.23
CA GLN A 31 8.43 2.98 9.91
C GLN A 31 7.97 1.54 9.65
N VAL A 32 6.80 1.34 9.04
CA VAL A 32 6.28 0.02 8.70
C VAL A 32 7.04 -0.49 7.48
N THR A 33 7.80 -1.56 7.69
CA THR A 33 8.54 -2.32 6.68
C THR A 33 7.97 -3.75 6.62
N PRO A 34 8.39 -4.59 5.65
CA PRO A 34 8.00 -6.01 5.66
C PRO A 34 8.35 -6.78 6.94
N ARG A 35 9.27 -6.26 7.77
CA ARG A 35 9.63 -6.85 9.07
C ARG A 35 8.46 -6.80 10.08
N GLN A 36 7.62 -5.76 10.04
CA GLN A 36 6.44 -5.60 10.89
C GLN A 36 5.25 -6.40 10.32
N ARG A 37 5.39 -7.73 10.26
CA ARG A 37 4.56 -8.66 9.46
C ARG A 37 3.05 -8.44 9.56
N ALA A 38 2.49 -8.21 10.76
CA ALA A 38 1.04 -8.07 10.93
C ALA A 38 0.50 -6.77 10.32
N ILE A 39 1.06 -5.62 10.73
CA ILE A 39 0.65 -4.30 10.23
C ILE A 39 0.92 -4.21 8.73
N TYR A 40 2.10 -4.64 8.29
CA TYR A 40 2.46 -4.66 6.88
C TYR A 40 1.45 -5.43 6.02
N ARG A 41 1.09 -6.65 6.44
CA ARG A 41 0.09 -7.48 5.75
C ARG A 41 -1.29 -6.83 5.77
N ALA A 42 -1.71 -6.23 6.88
CA ALA A 42 -2.99 -5.53 6.96
C ALA A 42 -3.06 -4.39 5.92
N LEU A 43 -2.00 -3.60 5.79
CA LEU A 43 -1.92 -2.52 4.80
C LEU A 43 -1.92 -3.05 3.35
N MET A 44 -1.20 -4.14 3.06
CA MET A 44 -1.29 -4.79 1.75
C MET A 44 -2.68 -5.35 1.46
N CYS A 45 -3.39 -5.85 2.48
CA CYS A 45 -4.78 -6.26 2.35
C CYS A 45 -5.71 -5.08 2.02
N LEU A 46 -5.45 -3.87 2.53
CA LEU A 46 -6.21 -2.66 2.15
C LEU A 46 -5.97 -2.28 0.67
N VAL A 47 -4.75 -2.44 0.17
CA VAL A 47 -4.46 -2.26 -1.26
C VAL A 47 -5.22 -3.30 -2.09
N MET A 48 -5.17 -4.57 -1.69
CA MET A 48 -5.88 -5.64 -2.37
C MET A 48 -7.40 -5.47 -2.33
N SER A 49 -7.97 -5.04 -1.19
CA SER A 49 -9.41 -4.82 -1.05
C SER A 49 -9.92 -3.63 -1.89
N ASN A 50 -9.04 -2.70 -2.26
CA ASN A 50 -9.34 -1.63 -3.21
C ASN A 50 -9.33 -2.11 -4.69
N GLY A 51 -9.14 -3.41 -4.92
CA GLY A 51 -9.25 -4.02 -6.24
C GLY A 51 -7.97 -3.95 -7.07
N ALA A 52 -6.80 -3.91 -6.41
CA ALA A 52 -5.46 -3.88 -7.00
C ALA A 52 -5.32 -4.79 -8.24
N ARG A 53 -4.72 -4.26 -9.31
CA ARG A 53 -4.45 -4.98 -10.57
C ARG A 53 -2.99 -4.91 -10.95
N ASP A 54 -2.45 -5.96 -11.55
CA ASP A 54 -1.06 -5.93 -12.02
C ASP A 54 -0.86 -4.88 -13.12
N PHE A 55 0.28 -4.18 -13.10
CA PHE A 55 0.52 -3.03 -13.98
C PHE A 55 0.63 -3.42 -15.45
N HIS A 56 1.19 -4.60 -15.73
CA HIS A 56 1.43 -5.04 -17.10
C HIS A 56 0.28 -5.90 -17.64
N SER A 57 -0.30 -6.79 -16.83
CA SER A 57 -1.32 -7.74 -17.27
C SER A 57 -2.75 -7.29 -17.02
N ASN A 58 -2.95 -6.25 -16.19
CA ASN A 58 -4.27 -5.76 -15.74
C ASN A 58 -5.11 -6.83 -15.01
N GLN A 59 -4.49 -7.96 -14.64
CA GLN A 59 -5.14 -9.02 -13.90
C GLN A 59 -5.37 -8.59 -12.45
N SER A 60 -6.52 -8.92 -11.88
CA SER A 60 -6.81 -8.64 -10.48
C SER A 60 -5.85 -9.40 -9.57
N MET A 61 -5.26 -8.70 -8.60
CA MET A 61 -4.47 -9.29 -7.53
C MET A 61 -5.41 -9.98 -6.55
N THR A 62 -5.43 -11.31 -6.59
CA THR A 62 -6.30 -12.12 -5.74
C THR A 62 -5.49 -12.87 -4.68
N ALA A 63 -6.16 -13.26 -3.60
CA ALA A 63 -5.57 -14.13 -2.59
C ALA A 63 -5.10 -15.49 -3.16
N ALA A 64 -5.69 -15.95 -4.28
CA ALA A 64 -5.25 -17.16 -4.96
C ALA A 64 -3.88 -16.99 -5.64
N LEU A 65 -3.69 -15.88 -6.37
CA LEU A 65 -2.39 -15.54 -6.98
C LEU A 65 -1.30 -15.34 -5.92
N MET A 66 -1.64 -14.70 -4.79
CA MET A 66 -0.69 -14.59 -3.67
C MET A 66 -0.29 -15.96 -3.10
N ARG A 67 -1.23 -16.91 -2.96
CA ARG A 67 -0.92 -18.27 -2.49
C ARG A 67 -0.09 -19.08 -3.47
N ALA A 68 -0.20 -18.79 -4.77
CA ALA A 68 0.63 -19.39 -5.81
C ALA A 68 2.06 -18.83 -5.83
N ASN A 69 2.40 -17.86 -4.95
CA ASN A 69 3.65 -17.10 -4.95
C ASN A 69 3.92 -16.39 -6.29
N GLU A 70 2.87 -15.95 -6.97
CA GLU A 70 2.96 -15.23 -8.24
C GLU A 70 2.90 -13.70 -8.06
N VAL A 71 2.72 -13.24 -6.82
CA VAL A 71 2.64 -11.82 -6.45
C VAL A 71 3.84 -11.47 -5.58
N ASP A 72 4.59 -10.47 -6.02
CA ASP A 72 5.67 -9.84 -5.28
C ASP A 72 5.19 -8.49 -4.70
N ASP A 73 5.71 -8.12 -3.53
CA ASP A 73 5.59 -6.76 -3.03
C ASP A 73 6.80 -5.92 -3.45
N HIS A 74 6.58 -4.95 -4.32
CA HIS A 74 7.66 -4.18 -4.95
C HIS A 74 7.64 -2.71 -4.58
N HIS A 75 8.80 -2.07 -4.64
CA HIS A 75 8.92 -0.63 -4.45
C HIS A 75 8.41 0.11 -5.70
N LEU A 76 7.50 1.06 -5.52
CA LEU A 76 7.04 1.95 -6.59
C LEU A 76 8.17 2.90 -7.03
N PHE A 77 9.01 3.30 -6.09
CA PHE A 77 10.28 3.97 -6.33
C PHE A 77 11.41 3.01 -5.93
N PRO A 78 12.06 2.34 -6.90
CA PRO A 78 13.14 1.40 -6.61
C PRO A 78 14.23 2.02 -5.73
N LEU A 79 14.71 1.26 -4.73
CA LEU A 79 15.72 1.75 -3.78
C LEU A 79 17.02 2.20 -4.48
N ALA A 80 17.40 1.54 -5.57
CA ALA A 80 18.57 1.91 -6.36
C ALA A 80 18.41 3.31 -6.98
N PHE A 81 17.24 3.62 -7.54
CA PHE A 81 16.90 4.96 -8.04
C PHE A 81 16.98 6.00 -6.91
N LEU A 82 16.33 5.73 -5.77
CA LEU A 82 16.31 6.67 -4.64
C LEU A 82 17.71 6.97 -4.08
N LYS A 83 18.57 5.95 -3.96
CA LYS A 83 19.95 6.10 -3.49
C LYS A 83 20.82 6.93 -4.44
N GLU A 84 20.60 6.79 -5.75
CA GLU A 84 21.34 7.55 -6.75
C GLU A 84 20.87 9.02 -6.81
N SER A 85 19.56 9.26 -6.65
CA SER A 85 19.00 10.63 -6.61
C SER A 85 19.32 11.38 -5.30
N ASP A 86 19.46 10.66 -4.18
CA ASP A 86 19.70 11.24 -2.85
C ASP A 86 21.12 10.94 -2.33
N ARG A 87 22.14 11.25 -3.13
CA ARG A 87 23.56 11.12 -2.78
C ARG A 87 23.99 11.85 -1.49
N ARG A 88 23.11 12.63 -0.86
CA ARG A 88 23.41 13.45 0.33
C ARG A 88 22.77 12.96 1.62
N ASN A 89 21.76 12.07 1.59
CA ASN A 89 21.13 11.59 2.82
C ASN A 89 20.42 10.22 2.64
N PRO A 90 21.15 9.09 2.62
CA PRO A 90 20.55 7.76 2.52
C PRO A 90 19.85 7.40 3.83
N LYS A 91 18.67 7.97 4.06
CA LYS A 91 17.90 7.69 5.27
C LYS A 91 17.23 6.33 5.17
N ALA A 92 16.95 5.74 6.34
CA ALA A 92 16.07 4.58 6.51
C ALA A 92 14.61 4.82 6.06
N GLU A 93 14.30 5.98 5.45
CA GLU A 93 12.98 6.44 5.03
C GLU A 93 12.52 5.82 3.68
N PHE A 94 13.35 5.05 2.98
CA PHE A 94 13.03 4.54 1.63
C PHE A 94 12.33 3.17 1.58
N ASP A 95 12.60 2.30 2.54
CA ASP A 95 11.99 0.97 2.61
C ASP A 95 10.83 0.96 3.60
N ASN A 96 9.73 1.60 3.20
CA ASN A 96 8.50 1.65 3.98
C ASN A 96 7.30 1.19 3.13
N VAL A 97 6.21 0.83 3.80
CA VAL A 97 4.99 0.30 3.19
C VAL A 97 4.33 1.27 2.20
N LEU A 98 4.46 2.59 2.39
CA LEU A 98 3.88 3.59 1.51
C LEU A 98 4.52 3.55 0.13
N ASN A 99 5.82 3.25 0.06
CA ASN A 99 6.55 3.05 -1.19
C ASN A 99 6.36 1.63 -1.77
N ARG A 100 5.45 0.81 -1.26
CA ARG A 100 5.28 -0.57 -1.73
C ARG A 100 3.88 -0.84 -2.27
N THR A 101 3.80 -1.77 -3.20
CA THR A 101 2.54 -2.26 -3.75
C THR A 101 2.66 -3.72 -4.19
N LEU A 102 1.53 -4.35 -4.52
CA LEU A 102 1.48 -5.71 -5.04
C LEU A 102 1.53 -5.71 -6.57
N ILE A 103 2.46 -6.45 -7.15
CA ILE A 103 2.57 -6.66 -8.61
C ILE A 103 2.99 -8.11 -8.88
N ASP A 104 2.84 -8.59 -10.11
CA ASP A 104 3.37 -9.90 -10.46
C ASP A 104 4.90 -9.89 -10.62
N ALA A 105 5.51 -11.08 -10.57
CA ALA A 105 6.96 -11.23 -10.67
C ALA A 105 7.54 -10.80 -12.03
N LYS A 106 6.73 -10.78 -13.10
CA LYS A 106 7.16 -10.34 -14.44
C LYS A 106 7.21 -8.82 -14.50
N THR A 107 6.19 -8.13 -13.99
CA THR A 107 6.13 -6.69 -13.80
C THR A 107 7.27 -6.22 -12.91
N ASN A 108 7.52 -6.93 -11.79
CA ASN A 108 8.64 -6.65 -10.89
C ASN A 108 9.99 -6.62 -11.63
N LYS A 109 10.27 -7.65 -12.45
CA LYS A 109 11.49 -7.69 -13.28
C LYS A 109 11.55 -6.56 -14.31
N SER A 110 10.42 -6.15 -14.88
CA SER A 110 10.35 -5.07 -15.86
C SER A 110 10.64 -3.69 -15.26
N ILE A 111 10.26 -3.44 -14.01
CA ILE A 111 10.51 -2.16 -13.32
C ILE A 111 12.01 -2.00 -13.05
N GLY A 112 12.65 -3.04 -12.51
CA GLY A 112 14.09 -3.05 -12.23
C GLY A 112 14.52 -1.93 -11.28
N ALA A 113 15.57 -1.20 -11.66
CA ALA A 113 16.13 -0.10 -10.86
C ALA A 113 15.69 1.30 -11.36
N ASN A 114 14.73 1.37 -12.27
CA ASN A 114 14.39 2.59 -12.99
C ASN A 114 13.50 3.53 -12.17
N SER A 115 13.58 4.83 -12.47
CA SER A 115 12.61 5.82 -11.98
C SER A 115 11.19 5.46 -12.45
N PRO A 116 10.12 5.74 -11.66
CA PRO A 116 8.74 5.62 -12.12
C PRO A 116 8.43 6.46 -13.37
N ALA A 117 9.08 7.62 -13.54
CA ALA A 117 8.96 8.41 -14.76
C ALA A 117 9.46 7.66 -16.02
N ILE A 118 10.34 6.67 -15.84
CA ILE A 118 10.93 5.86 -16.92
C ILE A 118 10.13 4.56 -17.10
N TYR A 119 9.90 3.79 -16.04
CA TYR A 119 9.28 2.45 -16.21
C TYR A 119 7.79 2.53 -16.56
N LEU A 120 7.09 3.62 -16.25
CA LEU A 120 5.66 3.76 -16.60
C LEU A 120 5.46 4.02 -18.10
N ALA A 121 6.41 4.63 -18.80
CA ALA A 121 6.28 4.96 -20.21
C ALA A 121 6.02 3.75 -21.12
N PRO A 122 6.79 2.64 -21.07
CA PRO A 122 6.50 1.46 -21.89
C PRO A 122 5.19 0.75 -21.49
N ILE A 123 4.74 0.89 -20.24
CA ILE A 123 3.46 0.35 -19.79
C ILE A 123 2.30 1.19 -20.37
N ASP A 124 2.44 2.52 -20.35
CA ASP A 124 1.49 3.46 -20.97
C ASP A 124 1.39 3.22 -22.49
N GLU A 125 2.51 2.95 -23.17
CA GLU A 125 2.54 2.64 -24.60
C GLU A 125 1.80 1.33 -24.92
N MET A 126 1.93 0.32 -24.05
CA MET A 126 1.32 -0.99 -24.23
C MET A 126 -0.18 -1.03 -23.91
N GLN A 127 -0.59 -0.41 -22.81
CA GLN A 127 -1.96 -0.51 -22.26
C GLN A 127 -2.83 0.73 -22.59
N GLY A 128 -2.19 1.85 -22.91
CA GLY A 128 -2.83 3.16 -22.95
C GLY A 128 -2.81 3.84 -21.57
N ARG A 129 -2.39 5.10 -21.55
CA ARG A 129 -2.21 5.87 -20.32
C ARG A 129 -3.45 5.94 -19.42
N SER A 130 -4.65 6.02 -19.99
CA SER A 130 -5.90 6.02 -19.22
C SER A 130 -6.14 4.69 -18.49
N GLN A 131 -5.79 3.56 -19.12
CA GLN A 131 -5.87 2.24 -18.51
C GLN A 131 -4.85 2.08 -17.40
N VAL A 132 -3.63 2.57 -17.60
CA VAL A 132 -2.58 2.58 -16.56
C VAL A 132 -3.02 3.46 -15.38
N ASP A 133 -3.62 4.62 -15.62
CA ASP A 133 -4.16 5.47 -14.57
C ASP A 133 -5.25 4.77 -13.75
N ALA A 134 -6.13 3.99 -14.40
CA ALA A 134 -7.13 3.18 -13.71
C ALA A 134 -6.48 2.04 -12.89
N ILE A 135 -5.41 1.42 -13.41
CA ILE A 135 -4.63 0.43 -12.67
C ILE A 135 -3.98 1.07 -11.44
N LEU A 136 -3.31 2.21 -11.58
CA LEU A 136 -2.72 2.95 -10.46
C LEU A 136 -3.79 3.31 -9.40
N ALA A 137 -4.96 3.78 -9.83
CA ALA A 137 -6.08 4.06 -8.93
C ALA A 137 -6.55 2.82 -8.16
N SER A 138 -6.51 1.62 -8.76
CA SER A 138 -6.82 0.36 -8.06
C SER A 138 -5.89 0.06 -6.89
N HIS A 139 -4.66 0.59 -6.92
CA HIS A 139 -3.72 0.52 -5.80
C HIS A 139 -3.89 1.68 -4.82
N GLY A 140 -4.75 2.66 -5.08
CA GLY A 140 -4.87 3.90 -4.32
C GLY A 140 -3.92 5.01 -4.77
N ILE A 141 -3.38 4.91 -5.98
CA ILE A 141 -2.44 5.87 -6.57
C ILE A 141 -3.23 6.68 -7.59
N GLU A 142 -3.92 7.71 -7.12
CA GLU A 142 -4.79 8.58 -7.92
C GLU A 142 -4.55 10.06 -7.61
N GLY A 143 -5.07 10.95 -8.46
CA GLY A 143 -4.93 12.40 -8.33
C GLY A 143 -3.48 12.82 -8.10
N GLN A 144 -3.23 13.60 -7.05
CA GLN A 144 -1.89 14.11 -6.71
C GLN A 144 -0.88 12.99 -6.39
N THR A 145 -1.32 11.84 -5.88
CA THR A 145 -0.43 10.68 -5.63
C THR A 145 0.09 10.13 -6.95
N ARG A 146 -0.79 9.97 -7.95
CA ARG A 146 -0.41 9.52 -9.29
C ARG A 146 0.50 10.53 -9.97
N ASP A 147 0.17 11.81 -9.87
CA ASP A 147 0.94 12.86 -10.53
C ASP A 147 2.37 12.94 -9.94
N ALA A 148 2.51 12.81 -8.62
CA ALA A 148 3.81 12.71 -7.96
C ALA A 148 4.60 11.45 -8.35
N LEU A 149 3.93 10.28 -8.48
CA LEU A 149 4.58 9.06 -8.97
C LEU A 149 5.14 9.25 -10.39
N ARG A 150 4.32 9.79 -11.31
CA ARG A 150 4.70 10.01 -12.71
C ARG A 150 5.80 11.06 -12.87
N ALA A 151 5.84 12.07 -12.01
CA ALA A 151 6.91 13.07 -11.96
C ALA A 151 8.17 12.59 -11.21
N ALA A 152 8.14 11.38 -10.62
CA ALA A 152 9.19 10.86 -9.74
C ALA A 152 9.48 11.72 -8.50
N GLU A 153 8.47 12.41 -7.98
CA GLU A 153 8.55 13.26 -6.78
C GLU A 153 8.28 12.46 -5.51
N TYR A 154 9.32 11.80 -4.99
CA TYR A 154 9.19 10.80 -3.92
C TYR A 154 8.57 11.34 -2.62
N ARG A 155 8.94 12.54 -2.18
CA ARG A 155 8.43 13.12 -0.92
C ARG A 155 6.94 13.41 -0.99
N SER A 156 6.51 14.11 -2.04
CA SER A 156 5.09 14.39 -2.27
C SER A 156 4.30 13.10 -2.48
N PHE A 157 4.88 12.10 -3.16
CA PHE A 157 4.26 10.78 -3.27
C PHE A 157 4.00 10.15 -1.90
N LEU A 158 5.01 10.10 -1.01
CA LEU A 158 4.84 9.50 0.32
C LEU A 158 3.79 10.22 1.18
N GLU A 159 3.74 11.55 1.12
CA GLU A 159 2.76 12.36 1.86
C GLU A 159 1.33 12.06 1.39
N ASN A 160 1.09 12.13 0.08
CA ASN A 160 -0.21 11.84 -0.50
C ASN A 160 -0.64 10.39 -0.28
N ARG A 161 0.32 9.46 -0.41
CA ARG A 161 0.10 8.03 -0.19
C ARG A 161 -0.24 7.71 1.26
N ARG A 162 0.37 8.41 2.22
CA ARG A 162 0.01 8.29 3.64
C ARG A 162 -1.45 8.64 3.85
N ALA A 163 -1.89 9.80 3.36
CA ALA A 163 -3.27 10.25 3.53
C ALA A 163 -4.29 9.22 3.01
N TRP A 164 -3.97 8.57 1.88
CA TRP A 164 -4.79 7.47 1.38
C TRP A 164 -4.86 6.29 2.36
N PHE A 165 -3.72 5.81 2.87
CA PHE A 165 -3.71 4.72 3.86
C PHE A 165 -4.43 5.11 5.16
N GLU A 166 -4.26 6.33 5.64
CA GLU A 166 -4.95 6.84 6.83
C GLU A 166 -6.47 6.78 6.66
N ALA A 167 -6.99 7.25 5.52
CA ALA A 167 -8.41 7.17 5.20
C ALA A 167 -8.92 5.72 5.13
N ARG A 168 -8.13 4.81 4.53
CA ARG A 168 -8.51 3.39 4.43
C ARG A 168 -8.46 2.65 5.76
N ILE A 169 -7.49 2.97 6.61
CA ILE A 169 -7.41 2.43 7.96
C ILE A 169 -8.61 2.92 8.76
N ALA A 170 -8.88 4.23 8.76
CA ALA A 170 -10.05 4.79 9.42
C ALA A 170 -11.34 4.09 8.96
N GLN A 171 -11.55 3.96 7.65
CA GLN A 171 -12.70 3.25 7.09
C GLN A 171 -12.80 1.79 7.58
N ALA A 172 -11.68 1.07 7.66
CA ALA A 172 -11.66 -0.33 8.06
C ALA A 172 -11.78 -0.54 9.58
N THR A 173 -11.42 0.46 10.39
CA THR A 173 -11.37 0.37 11.85
C THR A 173 -12.49 1.13 12.54
N SER A 174 -13.18 2.04 11.83
CA SER A 174 -14.42 2.64 12.30
C SER A 174 -15.48 1.54 12.42
N LEU A 175 -15.69 1.06 13.64
CA LEU A 175 -16.82 0.21 13.99
C LEU A 175 -18.12 0.92 13.56
N PRO A 176 -19.04 0.26 12.83
CA PRO A 176 -20.40 0.79 12.71
C PRO A 176 -20.98 0.96 14.12
N GLY A 177 -21.20 2.21 14.54
CA GLY A 177 -21.89 2.53 15.80
C GLY A 177 -21.09 3.26 16.89
N GLN A 178 -19.86 3.72 16.66
CA GLN A 178 -19.17 4.62 17.60
C GLN A 178 -19.28 6.07 17.10
N PRO A 179 -19.81 7.02 17.90
CA PRO A 179 -19.82 8.43 17.53
C PRO A 179 -18.38 8.93 17.43
N SER A 180 -18.10 9.64 16.33
CA SER A 180 -16.85 10.36 16.12
C SER A 180 -16.59 11.27 17.31
N VAL A 181 -15.51 11.00 18.04
CA VAL A 181 -15.00 11.93 19.06
C VAL A 181 -14.43 13.12 18.30
N GLU A 182 -15.16 14.23 18.29
CA GLU A 182 -14.67 15.51 17.83
C GLU A 182 -13.42 15.89 18.63
N ALA A 183 -12.37 16.31 17.91
CA ALA A 183 -11.15 16.82 18.50
C ALA A 183 -11.46 18.06 19.34
N ALA A 184 -11.02 18.03 20.60
CA ALA A 184 -10.98 19.19 21.50
C ALA A 184 -9.80 20.11 21.18
#